data_AF-A0A0R0C5N3-F1
#
_entry.id   AF-A0A0R0C5N3-F1
#
_cell.length_a   1.000
_cell.length_b   1.000
_cell.length_c   1.000
_cell.angle_alpha   90.00
_cell.angle_beta   90.00
_cell.angle_gamma   90.00
#
_symmetry.space_group_name_H-M   'P 1'
#
loop_
_entity.id
_entity.type
_entity.pdbx_description
1 polymer ?
#
loop_
_entity_poly.entity_id
_entity_poly.type
_entity_poly.pdbx_seq_one_letter_code
_entity_poly.pdbx_strand_id
1 'polypeptide(L)'
;MEDRSVSIVGFFTTRQVHARSVEEAGTLAKRRVLSEWQPGGAYAEANTGSLPRLLIEDVWKVGFLAEFFQRDSGCYAFYQNDD
;
A
#
# COMPACT_ATOMS: atom_id res chain seq x y z
N MET A 1 -30.78 -1.69 -15.01
CA MET A 1 -29.31 -1.61 -15.13
C MET A 1 -28.80 -1.62 -13.71
N GLU A 2 -28.42 -2.79 -13.19
CA GLU A 2 -27.78 -2.89 -11.88
C GLU A 2 -26.45 -2.15 -11.96
N ASP A 3 -26.33 -1.05 -11.21
CA ASP A 3 -25.05 -0.46 -10.89
C ASP A 3 -24.31 -1.46 -10.00
N ARG A 4 -23.56 -2.36 -10.63
CA ARG A 4 -22.57 -3.21 -9.97
C ARG A 4 -21.35 -2.35 -9.66
N SER A 5 -21.54 -1.27 -8.90
CA SER A 5 -20.45 -0.56 -8.23
C SER A 5 -19.89 -1.54 -7.21
N VAL A 6 -19.01 -2.42 -7.70
CA VAL A 6 -18.23 -3.34 -6.89
C VAL A 6 -17.43 -2.45 -5.94
N SER A 7 -17.93 -2.31 -4.72
CA SER A 7 -17.29 -1.51 -3.69
C SER A 7 -15.92 -2.12 -3.45
N ILE A 8 -14.85 -1.39 -3.79
CA ILE A 8 -13.49 -1.86 -3.52
C ILE A 8 -13.31 -1.86 -2.01
N VAL A 9 -13.02 -3.02 -1.44
CA VAL A 9 -12.78 -3.15 0.00
C VAL A 9 -11.29 -3.34 0.22
N GLY A 10 -10.61 -2.23 0.44
CA GLY A 10 -9.23 -2.22 0.89
C GLY A 10 -8.20 -2.75 -0.10
N PHE A 11 -6.95 -2.69 0.33
CA PHE A 11 -5.83 -3.27 -0.38
C PHE A 11 -4.72 -3.65 0.59
N PHE A 12 -3.90 -4.60 0.16
CA PHE A 12 -2.61 -4.89 0.76
C PHE A 12 -1.49 -4.39 -0.14
N THR A 13 -0.44 -3.86 0.46
CA THR A 13 0.76 -3.50 -0.27
C THR A 13 1.99 -3.56 0.62
N THR A 14 3.11 -3.98 0.04
CA THR A 14 4.41 -4.01 0.72
C THR A 14 5.28 -2.89 0.17
N ARG A 15 6.01 -2.16 1.02
CA ARG A 15 6.94 -1.12 0.60
C ARG A 15 8.32 -1.37 1.17
N GLN A 16 9.31 -1.36 0.29
CA GLN A 16 10.71 -1.29 0.70
C GLN A 16 11.12 0.17 0.89
N VAL A 17 11.75 0.45 2.02
CA VAL A 17 12.26 1.77 2.38
C VAL A 17 13.64 1.65 3.03
N HIS A 18 14.45 2.70 2.91
CA HIS A 18 15.68 2.82 3.66
C HIS A 18 15.40 3.59 4.96
N ALA A 19 15.61 2.94 6.10
CA ALA A 19 15.34 3.47 7.42
C ALA A 19 16.39 2.98 8.43
N ARG A 20 16.57 3.73 9.51
CA ARG A 20 17.50 3.42 10.61
C ARG A 20 16.81 2.64 11.74
N SER A 21 15.47 2.65 11.79
CA SER A 21 14.67 1.90 12.77
C SER A 21 13.39 1.30 12.14
N VAL A 22 12.76 0.36 12.85
CA VAL A 22 11.48 -0.25 12.46
C VAL A 22 10.35 0.79 12.44
N GLU A 23 10.33 1.68 13.42
CA GLU A 23 9.34 2.76 13.51
C GLU A 23 9.49 3.76 12.34
N GLU A 24 10.72 4.12 12.01
CA GLU A 24 11.01 4.98 10.87
C GLU A 24 10.62 4.28 9.55
N ALA A 25 10.89 2.98 9.41
CA ALA A 25 10.50 2.21 8.24
C ALA A 25 8.97 2.24 8.04
N GLY A 26 8.20 2.02 9.10
CA GLY A 26 6.74 2.10 9.07
C GLY A 26 6.23 3.49 8.65
N THR A 27 6.83 4.55 9.20
CA THR A 27 6.47 5.94 8.87
C THR A 27 6.77 6.26 7.40
N LEU A 28 7.95 5.88 6.92
CA LEU A 28 8.37 6.11 5.53
C LEU A 28 7.50 5.32 4.55
N ALA A 29 7.19 4.06 4.86
CA ALA A 29 6.33 3.22 4.04
C ALA A 29 4.93 3.82 3.90
N LYS A 30 4.30 4.20 5.02
CA LYS A 30 2.98 4.86 5.03
C LYS A 30 2.99 6.16 4.24
N ARG A 31 4.01 7.01 4.45
CA ARG A 31 4.13 8.29 3.74
C ARG A 31 4.22 8.08 2.23
N ARG A 32 4.99 7.07 1.80
CA ARG A 32 5.13 6.73 0.38
C ARG A 32 3.80 6.29 -0.23
N VAL A 33 3.09 5.36 0.40
CA VAL A 33 1.75 4.95 -0.06
C VAL A 33 0.82 6.15 -0.10
N LEU A 34 0.70 6.94 0.98
CA LEU A 34 -0.20 8.11 0.99
C LEU A 34 0.11 9.12 -0.12
N SER A 35 1.38 9.36 -0.44
CA SER A 35 1.77 10.26 -1.53
C SER A 35 1.34 9.77 -2.90
N GLU A 36 1.24 8.45 -3.11
CA GLU A 36 0.77 7.87 -4.36
C GLU A 36 -0.75 8.07 -4.56
N TRP A 37 -1.50 8.29 -3.48
CA TRP A 37 -2.97 8.45 -3.48
C TRP A 37 -3.44 9.91 -3.31
N GLN A 38 -2.51 10.82 -3.02
CA GLN A 38 -2.77 12.26 -2.93
C GLN A 38 -2.79 12.94 -4.31
N PRO A 39 -3.35 14.16 -4.44
CA PRO A 39 -3.30 14.92 -5.69
C PRO A 39 -1.87 15.00 -6.25
N GLY A 40 -1.71 14.62 -7.52
CA GLY A 40 -0.40 14.53 -8.19
C GLY A 40 0.31 13.19 -8.02
N GLY A 41 -0.24 12.26 -7.24
CA GLY A 41 0.22 10.87 -7.12
C GLY A 41 -0.31 9.96 -8.23
N ALA A 42 0.30 8.77 -8.36
CA ALA A 42 -0.01 7.81 -9.42
C ALA A 42 -1.46 7.30 -9.42
N TYR A 43 -2.11 7.26 -8.25
CA TYR A 43 -3.50 6.79 -8.09
C TYR A 43 -4.47 7.94 -7.81
N ALA A 44 -4.03 9.20 -7.89
CA ALA A 44 -4.85 10.35 -7.56
C ALA A 44 -6.14 10.44 -8.39
N GLU A 45 -6.04 10.20 -9.71
CA GLU A 45 -7.18 10.29 -10.62
C GLU A 45 -8.18 9.15 -10.43
N ALA A 46 -7.69 7.96 -10.07
CA ALA A 46 -8.52 6.80 -9.78
C ALA A 46 -9.13 6.86 -8.37
N ASN A 47 -8.53 7.62 -7.45
CA ASN A 47 -9.03 7.82 -6.11
C ASN A 47 -10.11 8.89 -6.08
N THR A 48 -11.36 8.46 -6.26
CA THR A 48 -12.54 9.34 -6.20
C THR A 48 -13.05 9.58 -4.77
N GLY A 49 -12.44 8.95 -3.78
CA GLY A 49 -12.82 9.02 -2.37
C GLY A 49 -11.81 9.75 -1.48
N SER A 50 -11.91 9.50 -0.19
CA SER A 50 -10.93 9.96 0.80
C SER A 50 -9.61 9.20 0.67
N LEU A 51 -8.53 9.77 1.22
CA LEU A 51 -7.25 9.04 1.33
C LEU A 51 -7.42 7.74 2.14
N PRO A 52 -6.70 6.67 1.76
CA PRO A 52 -6.78 5.40 2.48
C PRO A 52 -6.22 5.52 3.89
N ARG A 53 -6.87 4.84 4.84
CA ARG A 53 -6.32 4.63 6.18
C ARG A 53 -5.38 3.42 6.13
N LEU A 54 -4.12 3.63 6.53
CA LEU A 54 -3.10 2.59 6.50
C LEU A 54 -2.81 2.01 7.89
N LEU A 55 -2.89 0.69 7.99
CA LEU A 55 -2.37 -0.09 9.11
C LEU A 55 -1.06 -0.77 8.69
N ILE A 56 -0.10 -0.87 9.61
CA ILE A 56 1.10 -1.69 9.39
C ILE A 56 0.81 -3.04 10.03
N GLU A 57 0.81 -4.09 9.21
CA GLU A 57 0.65 -5.46 9.72
C GLU A 57 1.98 -6.05 10.18
N ASP A 58 3.05 -5.86 9.39
CA ASP A 58 4.38 -6.36 9.70
C ASP A 58 5.49 -5.46 9.14
N VAL A 59 6.66 -5.50 9.78
CA VAL A 59 7.88 -4.81 9.37
C VAL A 59 9.09 -5.68 9.67
N TRP A 60 9.83 -6.03 8.63
CA TRP A 60 11.04 -6.83 8.75
C TRP A 60 12.22 -6.16 8.05
N LYS A 61 13.44 -6.50 8.49
CA LYS A 61 14.66 -6.08 7.81
C LYS A 61 14.90 -6.97 6.60
N VAL A 62 15.15 -6.34 5.47
CA VAL A 62 15.50 -7.02 4.21
C VAL A 62 16.95 -7.49 4.33
N GLY A 63 17.15 -8.81 4.48
CA GLY A 63 18.48 -9.45 4.45
C GLY A 63 18.92 -9.83 3.03
N PHE A 64 20.13 -10.35 2.87
CA PHE A 64 20.71 -10.78 1.58
C PHE A 64 19.86 -11.78 0.79
N LEU A 65 18.97 -12.55 1.45
CA LEU A 65 18.09 -13.53 0.79
C LEU A 65 16.78 -12.95 0.24
N ALA A 66 16.52 -11.66 0.42
CA ALA A 66 15.28 -11.04 -0.01
C ALA A 66 15.23 -10.69 -1.52
N GLU A 67 16.33 -10.85 -2.25
CA GLU A 67 16.33 -10.74 -3.72
C GLU A 67 15.33 -11.70 -4.38
N PHE A 68 15.06 -12.86 -3.77
CA PHE A 68 14.06 -13.82 -4.27
C PHE A 68 12.60 -13.43 -3.98
N PHE A 69 12.37 -12.59 -2.97
CA PHE A 69 11.04 -12.04 -2.65
C PHE A 69 10.84 -10.64 -3.25
N GLN A 70 11.66 -10.24 -4.23
CA GLN A 70 11.42 -9.08 -5.12
C GLN A 70 10.18 -9.27 -6.02
N ARG A 71 9.16 -9.99 -5.56
CA ARG A 71 7.80 -9.83 -6.07
C ARG A 71 7.29 -8.47 -5.60
N ASP A 72 7.71 -7.49 -6.39
CA ASP A 72 6.99 -6.26 -6.65
C ASP A 72 6.59 -5.46 -5.39
N SER A 73 7.60 -4.86 -4.75
CA SER A 73 7.46 -3.91 -3.63
C SER A 73 6.66 -2.62 -3.97
N GLY A 74 6.00 -2.59 -5.13
CA GLY A 74 5.08 -1.54 -5.57
C GLY A 74 3.66 -2.04 -5.87
N CYS A 75 3.41 -3.36 -5.89
CA CYS A 75 2.10 -3.89 -6.29
C CYS A 75 1.04 -3.73 -5.19
N TYR A 76 -0.16 -3.39 -5.63
CA TYR A 76 -1.36 -3.36 -4.79
C TYR A 76 -2.18 -4.62 -5.04
N ALA A 77 -2.54 -5.33 -3.98
CA ALA A 77 -3.50 -6.43 -4.03
C ALA A 77 -4.83 -5.92 -3.44
N PHE A 78 -5.84 -5.75 -4.30
CA PHE A 78 -7.18 -5.34 -3.88
C PHE A 78 -8.03 -6.55 -3.55
N TYR A 79 -8.92 -6.40 -2.56
CA TYR A 79 -9.85 -7.45 -2.17
C TYR A 79 -11.27 -6.89 -2.00
N GLN A 80 -12.22 -7.78 -1.81
CA GLN A 80 -13.57 -7.45 -1.37
C GLN A 80 -13.71 -7.90 0.08
N ASN A 81 -14.53 -7.21 0.88
CA ASN A 81 -14.92 -7.75 2.17
C ASN A 81 -15.83 -8.91 1.82
N ASP A 82 -15.38 -10.12 2.10
CA ASP A 82 -16.32 -11.20 2.27
C ASP A 82 -17.02 -10.91 3.61
N ASP A 83 -18.29 -10.48 3.54
CA ASP A 83 -19.14 -10.30 4.72
C ASP A 83 -19.27 -11.60 5.54
#